data_AF-D8TVV5-F1
#
_entry.id   AF-D8TVV5-F1
#
_cell.length_a   1.000
_cell.length_b   1.000
_cell.length_c   1.000
_cell.angle_alpha   90.00
_cell.angle_beta   90.00
_cell.angle_gamma   90.00
#
_symmetry.space_group_name_H-M   'P 1'
#
loop_
_entity.id
_entity.type
_entity.pdbx_description
1 polymer ?
#
loop_
_entity_poly.entity_id
_entity_poly.type
_entity_poly.pdbx_seq_one_letter_code
_entity_poly.pdbx_strand_id
1 'polypeptide(L)'
;QRLLVMVLDYPACGFPATTTVEEIRTLYLGPNGDGKGGLAEKYTQCSYGRFNLNITAFRAVRVTHLCSTPITTTCASWAISALADAATKPLIGPAAFSSFSHYTYILPPGLQPVCPWSGLAILPGRQTFLQTSANGVYRWATIMQEALHNYGLWHSWQNGIEYGDYSTAMGRGDACPNAAEISRMGWATPAVGGDQLNSSVLPPGTARTFTLPATYLTGNNNYLRVTPDWLSMYNDSKSALNLYMAVRVAREGDAGLGQSYASKVNIHEVNATMDNDYPAPRFVNSDRKIQFINAVSPMSQLNLDVYNLVVYGGSWVDTDTLRVHLCRFKNSPFECPSLSDLEAQPPPPLSPRPPSPRPPRPPLPRPPPPPPRPPPPTTPPPRQLPPSPQPPCSPPPPPPRPPPPRPPPPSPPPLRPPPPSPARIGKFAFLALLVGSCELRTRFWPPADHYLSRLDTLISCKYRKVRCAG
;
A
#
# COMPACT_ATOMS: atom_id res chain seq x y z
N GLN A 1 -3.26 -10.08 10.19
CA GLN A 1 -2.42 -11.25 9.91
C GLN A 1 -1.78 -11.77 11.19
N ARG A 2 -1.70 -13.09 11.38
CA ARG A 2 -0.83 -13.71 12.39
C ARG A 2 0.46 -14.10 11.67
N LEU A 3 1.53 -13.31 11.82
CA LEU A 3 2.73 -13.39 10.99
C LEU A 3 3.89 -14.04 11.75
N LEU A 4 4.52 -15.04 11.09
CA LEU A 4 5.79 -15.61 11.49
C LEU A 4 6.89 -15.14 10.54
N VAL A 5 7.90 -14.46 11.07
CA VAL A 5 9.11 -14.06 10.32
C VAL A 5 10.26 -15.00 10.67
N MET A 6 10.86 -15.61 9.67
CA MET A 6 11.97 -16.55 9.79
C MET A 6 13.23 -15.90 9.21
N VAL A 7 14.17 -15.53 10.08
CA VAL A 7 15.50 -15.05 9.69
C VAL A 7 16.36 -16.27 9.39
N LEU A 8 16.56 -16.54 8.09
CA LEU A 8 17.25 -17.74 7.64
C LEU A 8 18.75 -17.57 7.83
N ASP A 9 19.41 -18.58 8.36
CA ASP A 9 20.83 -18.52 8.70
C ASP A 9 21.54 -19.80 8.24
N TYR A 10 22.48 -19.67 7.30
CA TYR A 10 23.19 -20.79 6.66
C TYR A 10 24.71 -20.71 6.87
N PRO A 11 25.21 -20.69 8.12
CA PRO A 11 26.63 -20.49 8.39
C PRO A 11 27.50 -21.62 7.83
N ALA A 12 27.00 -22.86 7.81
CA ALA A 12 27.71 -24.02 7.27
C ALA A 12 28.04 -23.90 5.77
N CYS A 13 27.36 -23.00 5.06
CA CYS A 13 27.53 -22.77 3.64
C CYS A 13 28.10 -21.39 3.31
N GLY A 14 28.57 -20.65 4.31
CA GLY A 14 29.11 -19.31 4.12
C GLY A 14 28.06 -18.22 3.87
N PHE A 15 26.78 -18.47 4.17
CA PHE A 15 25.71 -17.47 4.05
C PHE A 15 25.06 -17.20 5.42
N PRO A 16 25.79 -16.61 6.39
CA PRO A 16 25.22 -16.29 7.69
C PRO A 16 24.20 -15.15 7.60
N ALA A 17 23.19 -15.19 8.45
CA ALA A 17 22.29 -14.05 8.65
C ALA A 17 23.03 -12.87 9.29
N THR A 18 22.85 -11.67 8.75
CA THR A 18 23.38 -10.41 9.32
C THR A 18 22.33 -9.64 10.12
N THR A 19 21.06 -9.83 9.82
CA THR A 19 19.93 -9.22 10.55
C THR A 19 19.59 -10.03 11.81
N THR A 20 19.20 -9.34 12.88
CA THR A 20 18.80 -9.96 14.15
C THR A 20 17.28 -10.11 14.29
N VAL A 21 16.84 -10.95 15.22
CA VAL A 21 15.40 -11.09 15.54
C VAL A 21 14.85 -9.78 16.10
N GLU A 22 15.59 -9.10 16.96
CA GLU A 22 15.25 -7.82 17.58
C GLU A 22 15.11 -6.70 16.53
N GLU A 23 15.99 -6.68 15.54
CA GLU A 23 15.91 -5.75 14.41
C GLU A 23 14.66 -6.01 13.56
N ILE A 24 14.33 -7.28 13.25
CA ILE A 24 13.07 -7.62 12.58
C ILE A 24 11.86 -7.19 13.41
N ARG A 25 11.86 -7.41 14.73
CA ARG A 25 10.78 -6.94 15.60
C ARG A 25 10.63 -5.42 15.51
N THR A 26 11.75 -4.70 15.51
CA THR A 26 11.77 -3.23 15.40
C THR A 26 11.23 -2.74 14.05
N LEU A 27 11.64 -3.37 12.95
CA LEU A 27 11.16 -3.03 11.60
C LEU A 27 9.65 -3.26 11.46
N TYR A 28 9.13 -4.37 11.99
CA TYR A 28 7.72 -4.73 11.86
C TYR A 28 6.80 -4.02 12.84
N LEU A 29 7.22 -3.86 14.10
CA LEU A 29 6.36 -3.40 15.20
C LEU A 29 6.71 -1.99 15.70
N GLY A 30 7.82 -1.41 15.22
CA GLY A 30 8.40 -0.18 15.74
C GLY A 30 9.28 -0.38 16.98
N PRO A 31 9.99 0.67 17.44
CA PRO A 31 10.95 0.59 18.54
C PRO A 31 10.38 0.07 19.87
N ASN A 32 9.10 0.34 20.13
CA ASN A 32 8.44 -0.07 21.37
C ASN A 32 7.84 -1.48 21.29
N GLY A 33 7.81 -2.10 20.10
CA GLY A 33 7.20 -3.41 19.90
C GLY A 33 5.68 -3.44 20.06
N ASP A 34 5.00 -2.29 20.10
CA ASP A 34 3.57 -2.15 20.35
C ASP A 34 2.72 -2.05 19.06
N GLY A 35 3.38 -2.03 17.89
CA GLY A 35 2.71 -1.93 16.59
C GLY A 35 2.30 -0.52 16.20
N LYS A 36 2.64 0.50 17.00
CA LYS A 36 2.39 1.92 16.70
C LYS A 36 3.55 2.57 15.93
N GLY A 37 4.28 1.76 15.18
CA GLY A 37 5.38 2.19 14.33
C GLY A 37 5.77 1.07 13.37
N GLY A 38 6.79 1.34 12.55
CA GLY A 38 7.30 0.38 11.57
C GLY A 38 6.24 -0.05 10.55
N LEU A 39 6.32 -1.31 10.11
CA LEU A 39 5.42 -1.84 9.09
C LEU A 39 3.97 -1.98 9.57
N ALA A 40 3.74 -2.32 10.83
CA ALA A 40 2.40 -2.47 11.39
C ALA A 40 1.58 -1.17 11.28
N GLU A 41 2.22 -0.04 11.55
CA GLU A 41 1.62 1.28 11.34
C GLU A 41 1.35 1.52 9.85
N LYS A 42 2.30 1.22 8.95
CA LYS A 42 2.11 1.39 7.50
C LYS A 42 0.95 0.55 6.94
N TYR A 43 0.80 -0.70 7.41
CA TYR A 43 -0.36 -1.54 7.08
C TYR A 43 -1.66 -0.87 7.50
N THR A 44 -1.71 -0.34 8.74
CA THR A 44 -2.90 0.34 9.27
C THR A 44 -3.22 1.60 8.47
N GLN A 45 -2.22 2.46 8.22
CA GLN A 45 -2.34 3.73 7.49
C GLN A 45 -2.83 3.51 6.06
N CYS A 46 -2.22 2.57 5.33
CA CYS A 46 -2.53 2.35 3.91
C CYS A 46 -3.81 1.55 3.65
N SER A 47 -4.41 0.96 4.69
CA SER A 47 -5.60 0.12 4.57
C SER A 47 -6.79 0.60 5.40
N TYR A 48 -6.66 1.75 6.08
CA TYR A 48 -7.69 2.27 6.98
C TYR A 48 -8.05 1.28 8.08
N GLY A 49 -7.04 0.55 8.57
CA GLY A 49 -7.20 -0.50 9.58
C GLY A 49 -7.89 -1.77 9.08
N ARG A 50 -8.03 -2.00 7.77
CA ARG A 50 -8.58 -3.27 7.22
C ARG A 50 -7.51 -4.33 7.01
N PHE A 51 -6.25 -3.93 6.95
CA PHE A 51 -5.09 -4.80 6.88
C PHE A 51 -4.15 -4.46 8.02
N ASN A 52 -4.11 -5.32 9.04
CA ASN A 52 -3.31 -5.11 10.24
C ASN A 52 -2.47 -6.32 10.58
N LEU A 53 -1.38 -6.07 11.30
CA LEU A 53 -0.60 -7.10 11.95
C LEU A 53 -1.20 -7.41 13.33
N ASN A 54 -1.39 -8.70 13.65
CA ASN A 54 -1.74 -9.09 15.01
C ASN A 54 -0.46 -9.03 15.87
N ILE A 55 -0.31 -7.95 16.62
CA ILE A 55 0.91 -7.62 17.36
C ILE A 55 1.23 -8.67 18.43
N THR A 56 0.22 -9.18 19.13
CA THR A 56 0.42 -10.20 20.18
C THR A 56 0.75 -11.58 19.61
N ALA A 57 0.29 -11.87 18.40
CA ALA A 57 0.63 -13.10 17.69
C ALA A 57 1.91 -12.99 16.85
N PHE A 58 2.47 -11.79 16.63
CA PHE A 58 3.67 -11.61 15.81
C PHE A 58 4.86 -12.33 16.44
N ARG A 59 5.57 -13.11 15.62
CA ARG A 59 6.79 -13.80 16.05
C ARG A 59 7.87 -13.70 14.99
N ALA A 60 9.08 -13.42 15.44
CA ALA A 60 10.29 -13.53 14.64
C ALA A 60 11.21 -14.58 15.27
N VAL A 61 11.84 -15.41 14.45
CA VAL A 61 12.76 -16.47 14.88
C VAL A 61 13.96 -16.52 13.95
N ARG A 62 15.14 -16.82 14.51
CA ARG A 62 16.32 -17.19 13.72
C ARG A 62 16.25 -18.69 13.43
N VAL A 63 16.43 -19.06 12.17
CA VAL A 63 16.32 -20.43 11.70
C VAL A 63 17.66 -20.85 11.13
N THR A 64 18.47 -21.49 11.98
CA THR A 64 19.73 -22.09 11.54
C THR A 64 19.44 -23.45 10.91
N HIS A 65 19.80 -23.62 9.64
CA HIS A 65 19.62 -24.87 8.91
C HIS A 65 20.78 -25.12 7.94
N LEU A 66 20.91 -26.36 7.45
CA LEU A 66 21.85 -26.69 6.38
C LEU A 66 21.32 -26.15 5.04
N CYS A 67 22.14 -25.40 4.31
CA CYS A 67 21.74 -25.02 2.97
C CYS A 67 21.64 -26.26 2.06
N SER A 68 20.95 -26.11 0.94
CA SER A 68 20.89 -27.14 -0.11
C SER A 68 21.20 -26.50 -1.47
N THR A 69 21.65 -27.29 -2.44
CA THR A 69 21.91 -26.81 -3.81
C THR A 69 20.72 -26.04 -4.41
N PRO A 70 19.45 -26.49 -4.24
CA PRO A 70 18.30 -25.71 -4.68
C PRO A 70 18.23 -24.28 -4.11
N ILE A 71 18.70 -24.07 -2.87
CA ILE A 71 18.75 -22.75 -2.24
C ILE A 71 19.93 -21.94 -2.78
N THR A 72 21.15 -22.50 -2.71
CA THR A 72 22.40 -21.75 -2.94
C THR A 72 22.77 -21.57 -4.41
N THR A 73 22.09 -22.26 -5.33
CA THR A 73 22.42 -22.20 -6.76
C THR A 73 21.25 -21.79 -7.63
N THR A 74 20.03 -22.20 -7.29
CA THR A 74 18.84 -21.95 -8.13
C THR A 74 17.82 -21.00 -7.52
N CYS A 75 18.06 -20.49 -6.30
CA CYS A 75 17.09 -19.66 -5.57
C CYS A 75 15.67 -20.27 -5.51
N ALA A 76 15.57 -21.57 -5.23
CA ALA A 76 14.29 -22.27 -5.25
C ALA A 76 13.43 -21.87 -4.04
N SER A 77 12.43 -21.01 -4.24
CA SER A 77 11.53 -20.51 -3.18
C SER A 77 10.78 -21.63 -2.44
N TRP A 78 10.42 -22.70 -3.14
CA TRP A 78 9.82 -23.90 -2.53
C TRP A 78 10.78 -24.60 -1.55
N ALA A 79 12.08 -24.66 -1.89
CA ALA A 79 13.09 -25.30 -1.04
C ALA A 79 13.43 -24.43 0.16
N ILE A 80 13.54 -23.11 -0.06
CA ILE A 80 13.73 -22.10 0.99
C ILE A 80 12.63 -22.25 2.04
N SER A 81 11.37 -22.22 1.60
CA SER A 81 10.22 -22.30 2.52
C SER A 81 10.08 -23.67 3.18
N ALA A 82 10.12 -24.78 2.43
CA ALA A 82 9.93 -26.11 2.99
C ALA A 82 10.98 -26.47 4.06
N LEU A 83 12.26 -26.14 3.82
CA LEU A 83 13.34 -26.41 4.78
C LEU A 83 13.28 -25.47 5.98
N ALA A 84 12.96 -24.20 5.78
CA ALA A 84 12.75 -23.26 6.88
C ALA A 84 11.58 -23.68 7.77
N ASP A 85 10.45 -24.10 7.19
CA ASP A 85 9.28 -24.59 7.91
C ASP A 85 9.61 -25.84 8.73
N ALA A 86 10.33 -26.79 8.13
CA ALA A 86 10.76 -28.02 8.79
C ALA A 86 11.69 -27.72 9.99
N ALA A 87 12.63 -26.78 9.83
CA ALA A 87 13.54 -26.36 10.88
C ALA A 87 12.85 -25.53 11.99
N THR A 88 11.81 -24.78 11.64
CA THR A 88 11.12 -23.89 12.59
C THR A 88 10.14 -24.65 13.49
N LYS A 89 9.49 -25.71 13.00
CA LYS A 89 8.53 -26.51 13.77
C LYS A 89 9.13 -27.06 15.09
N PRO A 90 10.35 -27.62 15.13
CA PRO A 90 11.01 -28.00 16.38
C PRO A 90 11.32 -26.81 17.32
N LEU A 91 11.60 -25.62 16.77
CA LEU A 91 11.96 -24.43 17.56
C LEU A 91 10.77 -23.83 18.31
N ILE A 92 9.60 -23.83 17.68
CA ILE A 92 8.42 -23.13 18.22
C ILE A 92 7.26 -24.06 18.59
N GLY A 93 7.37 -25.34 18.24
CA GLY A 93 6.32 -26.33 18.36
C GLY A 93 5.39 -26.35 17.13
N PRO A 94 4.96 -27.53 16.65
CA PRO A 94 4.11 -27.65 15.47
C PRO A 94 2.74 -26.96 15.65
N ALA A 95 2.14 -27.03 16.84
CA ALA A 95 0.87 -26.38 17.13
C ALA A 95 0.97 -24.85 17.02
N ALA A 96 2.05 -24.25 17.54
CA ALA A 96 2.27 -22.82 17.42
C ALA A 96 2.53 -22.41 15.96
N PHE A 97 3.36 -23.19 15.24
CA PHE A 97 3.63 -22.98 13.81
C PHE A 97 2.34 -22.97 13.00
N SER A 98 1.46 -23.95 13.17
CA SER A 98 0.17 -24.03 12.47
C SER A 98 -0.82 -22.91 12.82
N SER A 99 -0.57 -22.14 13.88
CA SER A 99 -1.42 -21.00 14.27
C SER A 99 -1.17 -19.74 13.45
N PHE A 100 -0.07 -19.67 12.68
CA PHE A 100 0.25 -18.50 11.86
C PHE A 100 -0.47 -18.56 10.51
N SER A 101 -1.00 -17.42 10.09
CA SER A 101 -1.70 -17.30 8.81
C SER A 101 -0.77 -16.91 7.67
N HIS A 102 0.35 -16.25 7.95
CA HIS A 102 1.32 -15.76 6.97
C HIS A 102 2.75 -16.02 7.44
N TYR A 103 3.67 -16.16 6.48
CA TYR A 103 5.05 -16.55 6.68
C TYR A 103 5.97 -15.65 5.85
N THR A 104 6.93 -15.02 6.51
CA THR A 104 7.97 -14.24 5.84
C THR A 104 9.33 -14.91 6.06
N TYR A 105 10.10 -15.10 4.99
CA TYR A 105 11.44 -15.65 5.00
C TYR A 105 12.45 -14.55 4.68
N ILE A 106 13.35 -14.23 5.61
CA ILE A 106 14.40 -13.23 5.42
C ILE A 106 15.68 -13.96 5.01
N LEU A 107 16.16 -13.70 3.80
CA LEU A 107 17.32 -14.36 3.23
C LEU A 107 18.62 -13.65 3.66
N PRO A 108 19.70 -14.39 3.96
CA PRO A 108 21.03 -13.83 4.15
C PRO A 108 21.48 -12.95 2.99
N PRO A 109 22.22 -11.85 3.24
CA PRO A 109 22.68 -10.96 2.18
C PRO A 109 23.58 -11.68 1.16
N GLY A 110 24.34 -12.68 1.58
CA GLY A 110 25.19 -13.46 0.68
C GLY A 110 24.43 -14.27 -0.37
N LEU A 111 23.12 -14.48 -0.23
CA LEU A 111 22.28 -15.11 -1.26
C LEU A 111 21.83 -14.13 -2.36
N GLN A 112 22.05 -12.83 -2.23
CA GLN A 112 21.62 -11.83 -3.21
C GLN A 112 22.11 -12.11 -4.65
N PRO A 113 23.36 -12.57 -4.91
CA PRO A 113 23.80 -12.90 -6.27
C PRO A 113 23.03 -14.07 -6.90
N VAL A 114 22.43 -14.94 -6.09
CA VAL A 114 21.67 -16.12 -6.53
C VAL A 114 20.18 -15.81 -6.60
N CYS A 115 19.70 -15.00 -5.65
CA CYS A 115 18.33 -14.55 -5.49
C CYS A 115 18.27 -13.03 -5.75
N PRO A 116 18.27 -12.57 -7.02
CA PRO A 116 18.48 -11.16 -7.36
C PRO A 116 17.30 -10.24 -7.05
N TRP A 117 16.13 -10.80 -6.75
CA TRP A 117 14.94 -10.04 -6.39
C TRP A 117 15.08 -9.40 -5.01
N SER A 118 14.47 -8.23 -4.80
CA SER A 118 14.46 -7.58 -3.47
C SER A 118 13.38 -8.17 -2.55
N GLY A 119 12.26 -8.57 -3.14
CA GLY A 119 11.19 -9.35 -2.53
C GLY A 119 10.63 -10.35 -3.54
N LEU A 120 9.98 -11.39 -3.03
CA LEU A 120 9.22 -12.37 -3.81
C LEU A 120 8.03 -12.83 -2.97
N ALA A 121 6.90 -13.10 -3.60
CA ALA A 121 5.72 -13.63 -2.93
C ALA A 121 5.00 -14.68 -3.78
N ILE A 122 4.25 -15.54 -3.09
CA ILE A 122 3.28 -16.42 -3.74
C ILE A 122 1.96 -15.67 -3.89
N LEU A 123 1.44 -15.63 -5.12
CA LEU A 123 0.27 -14.85 -5.49
C LEU A 123 -0.85 -15.72 -6.09
N PRO A 124 -2.08 -15.67 -5.53
CA PRO A 124 -2.35 -15.36 -4.13
C PRO A 124 -1.74 -16.43 -3.22
N GLY A 125 -1.55 -16.13 -1.94
CA GLY A 125 -0.81 -17.04 -1.08
C GLY A 125 -0.66 -16.54 0.35
N ARG A 126 0.40 -17.00 1.02
CA ARG A 126 0.70 -16.64 2.41
C ARG A 126 2.20 -16.58 2.71
N GLN A 127 3.01 -16.61 1.66
CA GLN A 127 4.47 -16.72 1.75
C GLN A 127 5.09 -15.52 1.07
N THR A 128 6.04 -14.91 1.76
CA THR A 128 6.82 -13.75 1.34
C THR A 128 8.29 -14.05 1.61
N PHE A 129 9.17 -13.70 0.68
CA PHE A 129 10.60 -13.84 0.79
C PHE A 129 11.22 -12.45 0.60
N LEU A 130 12.17 -12.07 1.45
CA LEU A 130 12.78 -10.74 1.42
C LEU A 130 14.29 -10.87 1.50
N GLN A 131 14.98 -10.10 0.68
CA GLN A 131 16.43 -9.96 0.80
C GLN A 131 16.79 -9.12 2.02
N THR A 132 17.89 -9.47 2.67
CA THR A 132 18.55 -8.58 3.64
C THR A 132 19.31 -7.50 2.88
N SER A 133 18.61 -6.49 2.38
CA SER A 133 19.17 -5.39 1.59
C SER A 133 18.35 -4.10 1.75
N ALA A 134 18.93 -2.97 1.35
CA ALA A 134 18.26 -1.66 1.42
C ALA A 134 16.91 -1.65 0.68
N ASN A 135 16.81 -2.36 -0.45
CA ASN A 135 15.57 -2.47 -1.23
C ASN A 135 14.68 -3.64 -0.79
N GLY A 136 15.18 -4.55 0.06
CA GLY A 136 14.46 -5.71 0.58
C GLY A 136 13.79 -5.41 1.92
N VAL A 137 14.17 -6.16 2.97
CA VAL A 137 13.57 -6.07 4.31
C VAL A 137 13.69 -4.68 4.97
N TYR A 138 14.62 -3.83 4.52
CA TYR A 138 14.79 -2.49 5.08
C TYR A 138 13.89 -1.43 4.42
N ARG A 139 13.17 -1.78 3.36
CA ARG A 139 12.22 -0.90 2.67
C ARG A 139 10.79 -1.37 2.96
N TRP A 140 10.06 -0.59 3.76
CA TRP A 140 8.69 -0.94 4.17
C TRP A 140 7.75 -1.19 2.98
N ALA A 141 7.94 -0.45 1.88
CA ALA A 141 7.12 -0.58 0.68
C ALA A 141 7.34 -1.92 -0.01
N THR A 142 8.58 -2.44 -0.04
CA THR A 142 8.85 -3.80 -0.54
C THR A 142 8.15 -4.84 0.31
N ILE A 143 8.19 -4.72 1.65
CA ILE A 143 7.46 -5.67 2.51
C ILE A 143 5.94 -5.58 2.27
N MET A 144 5.40 -4.38 2.12
CA MET A 144 3.99 -4.17 1.81
C MET A 144 3.62 -4.78 0.45
N GLN A 145 4.43 -4.57 -0.57
CA GLN A 145 4.24 -5.14 -1.90
C GLN A 145 4.12 -6.66 -1.85
N GLU A 146 5.10 -7.33 -1.21
CA GLU A 146 5.10 -8.79 -1.11
C GLU A 146 3.93 -9.32 -0.26
N ALA A 147 3.51 -8.57 0.75
CA ALA A 147 2.35 -8.93 1.54
C ALA A 147 1.04 -8.74 0.75
N LEU A 148 0.94 -7.73 -0.10
CA LEU A 148 -0.21 -7.49 -0.97
C LEU A 148 -0.32 -8.51 -2.10
N HIS A 149 0.81 -9.06 -2.56
CA HIS A 149 0.80 -10.18 -3.49
C HIS A 149 0.08 -11.41 -2.93
N ASN A 150 0.17 -11.67 -1.62
CA ASN A 150 -0.57 -12.75 -0.98
C ASN A 150 -2.10 -12.59 -1.09
N TYR A 151 -2.59 -11.39 -1.39
CA TYR A 151 -4.02 -11.08 -1.60
C TYR A 151 -4.39 -10.87 -3.08
N GLY A 152 -3.50 -11.19 -4.02
CA GLY A 152 -3.80 -11.13 -5.45
C GLY A 152 -3.74 -9.74 -6.07
N LEU A 153 -2.96 -8.82 -5.48
CA LEU A 153 -2.53 -7.61 -6.17
C LEU A 153 -1.27 -7.88 -6.98
N TRP A 154 -1.22 -7.36 -8.20
CA TRP A 154 -0.09 -7.48 -9.12
C TRP A 154 0.73 -6.19 -9.14
N HIS A 155 1.89 -6.23 -9.80
CA HIS A 155 2.71 -5.03 -9.94
C HIS A 155 1.94 -3.92 -10.66
N SER A 156 2.19 -2.69 -10.23
CA SER A 156 1.72 -1.48 -10.91
C SER A 156 2.71 -1.05 -11.99
N TRP A 157 2.17 -0.51 -13.06
CA TRP A 157 2.87 -0.20 -14.30
C TRP A 157 2.90 1.31 -14.55
N GLN A 158 3.89 1.76 -15.32
CA GLN A 158 3.87 3.11 -15.89
C GLN A 158 4.54 3.06 -17.25
N ASN A 159 3.93 3.67 -18.26
CA ASN A 159 4.44 3.70 -19.64
C ASN A 159 4.78 2.30 -20.19
N GLY A 160 3.98 1.28 -19.86
CA GLY A 160 4.22 -0.11 -20.26
C GLY A 160 5.42 -0.78 -19.58
N ILE A 161 5.99 -0.16 -18.54
CA ILE A 161 7.10 -0.72 -17.74
C ILE A 161 6.54 -1.24 -16.42
N GLU A 162 6.75 -2.54 -16.17
CA GLU A 162 6.42 -3.20 -14.92
C GLU A 162 7.23 -2.55 -13.79
N TYR A 163 6.59 -2.32 -12.64
CA TYR A 163 7.15 -1.56 -11.52
C TYR A 163 7.43 -0.07 -11.80
N GLY A 164 7.11 0.41 -12.99
CA GLY A 164 7.38 1.79 -13.39
C GLY A 164 6.61 2.82 -12.56
N ASP A 165 5.53 2.44 -11.88
CA ASP A 165 4.72 3.34 -11.06
C ASP A 165 5.40 3.67 -9.72
N TYR A 166 5.84 4.91 -9.54
CA TYR A 166 6.42 5.38 -8.27
C TYR A 166 5.36 6.00 -7.33
N SER A 167 4.08 5.89 -7.64
CA SER A 167 2.96 6.40 -6.83
C SER A 167 2.33 5.37 -5.88
N THR A 168 2.83 4.13 -5.88
CA THR A 168 2.33 3.02 -5.05
C THR A 168 3.44 2.03 -4.70
N ALA A 169 3.30 1.36 -3.55
CA ALA A 169 4.11 0.22 -3.14
C ALA A 169 4.02 -0.98 -4.09
N MET A 170 2.97 -1.09 -4.93
CA MET A 170 2.92 -2.14 -5.96
C MET A 170 3.79 -1.84 -7.18
N GLY A 171 4.36 -0.64 -7.27
CA GLY A 171 5.47 -0.33 -8.17
C GLY A 171 6.74 -0.05 -7.37
N ARG A 172 7.53 0.94 -7.78
CA ARG A 172 8.77 1.34 -7.07
C ARG A 172 8.55 2.49 -6.08
N GLY A 173 7.32 2.88 -5.80
CA GLY A 173 6.99 3.98 -4.89
C GLY A 173 7.08 3.61 -3.41
N ASP A 174 7.55 4.53 -2.57
CA ASP A 174 7.41 4.46 -1.11
C ASP A 174 6.10 5.15 -0.67
N ALA A 175 4.98 4.60 -1.14
CA ALA A 175 3.64 5.17 -0.97
C ALA A 175 2.59 4.07 -0.79
N CYS A 176 1.42 4.42 -0.25
CA CYS A 176 0.31 3.48 -0.12
C CYS A 176 -0.20 3.01 -1.49
N PRO A 177 -0.96 1.90 -1.53
CA PRO A 177 -1.59 1.43 -2.75
C PRO A 177 -2.46 2.49 -3.42
N ASN A 178 -2.50 2.49 -4.75
CA ASN A 178 -3.30 3.44 -5.52
C ASN A 178 -4.81 3.14 -5.44
N ALA A 179 -5.63 4.01 -6.02
CA ALA A 179 -7.10 3.93 -5.96
C ALA A 179 -7.67 2.60 -6.48
N ALA A 180 -7.13 2.08 -7.59
CA ALA A 180 -7.58 0.80 -8.15
C ALA A 180 -7.22 -0.38 -7.24
N GLU A 181 -6.06 -0.33 -6.59
CA GLU A 181 -5.59 -1.34 -5.64
C GLU A 181 -6.43 -1.34 -4.35
N ILE A 182 -6.61 -0.18 -3.70
CA ILE A 182 -7.41 -0.08 -2.47
C ILE A 182 -8.89 -0.34 -2.73
N SER A 183 -9.40 -0.06 -3.93
CA SER A 183 -10.75 -0.43 -4.35
C SER A 183 -10.89 -1.95 -4.46
N ARG A 184 -9.97 -2.62 -5.17
CA ARG A 184 -9.95 -4.09 -5.29
C ARG A 184 -9.83 -4.80 -3.94
N MET A 185 -9.09 -4.22 -3.01
CA MET A 185 -8.94 -4.77 -1.67
C MET A 185 -10.17 -4.52 -0.77
N GLY A 186 -11.16 -3.75 -1.25
CA GLY A 186 -12.29 -3.31 -0.45
C GLY A 186 -11.85 -2.43 0.72
N TRP A 187 -10.74 -1.71 0.57
CA TRP A 187 -10.21 -0.82 1.59
C TRP A 187 -10.81 0.57 1.50
N ALA A 188 -11.14 1.00 0.28
CA ALA A 188 -11.75 2.28 0.02
C ALA A 188 -13.13 2.16 -0.65
N THR A 189 -13.89 3.24 -0.58
CA THR A 189 -15.16 3.42 -1.30
C THR A 189 -15.08 4.65 -2.22
N PRO A 190 -15.77 4.61 -3.37
CA PRO A 190 -15.80 5.73 -4.29
C PRO A 190 -16.57 6.89 -3.69
N ALA A 191 -16.32 8.11 -4.16
CA ALA A 191 -17.15 9.26 -3.81
C ALA A 191 -18.62 9.00 -4.18
N VAL A 192 -19.54 9.68 -3.49
CA VAL A 192 -20.98 9.55 -3.76
C VAL A 192 -21.27 9.86 -5.23
N GLY A 193 -21.82 8.88 -5.95
CA GLY A 193 -22.08 8.95 -7.39
C GLY A 193 -20.84 8.85 -8.28
N GLY A 194 -19.68 8.48 -7.73
CA GLY A 194 -18.39 8.36 -8.42
C GLY A 194 -17.94 6.92 -8.67
N ASP A 195 -18.80 5.92 -8.47
CA ASP A 195 -18.50 4.48 -8.57
C ASP A 195 -18.60 3.91 -9.99
N GLN A 196 -19.40 4.55 -10.85
CA GLN A 196 -19.57 4.16 -12.25
C GLN A 196 -19.88 5.37 -13.13
N LEU A 197 -18.86 6.16 -13.41
CA LEU A 197 -19.00 7.33 -14.28
C LEU A 197 -18.94 6.91 -15.75
N ASN A 198 -20.13 6.63 -16.31
CA ASN A 198 -20.34 6.19 -17.69
C ASN A 198 -21.07 7.24 -18.54
N SER A 199 -21.45 6.88 -19.76
CA SER A 199 -22.12 7.75 -20.73
C SER A 199 -23.44 8.34 -20.25
N SER A 200 -24.15 7.66 -19.32
CA SER A 200 -25.40 8.15 -18.73
C SER A 200 -25.17 9.17 -17.61
N VAL A 201 -24.06 9.06 -16.88
CA VAL A 201 -23.71 9.94 -15.75
C VAL A 201 -22.93 11.18 -16.20
N LEU A 202 -22.11 11.01 -17.26
CA LEU A 202 -21.30 12.05 -17.91
C LEU A 202 -21.79 12.33 -19.34
N PRO A 203 -22.86 13.15 -19.51
CA PRO A 203 -23.21 13.67 -20.82
C PRO A 203 -22.08 14.54 -21.41
N PRO A 204 -21.87 14.52 -22.75
CA PRO A 204 -20.87 15.38 -23.38
C PRO A 204 -21.08 16.87 -23.06
N GLY A 205 -19.97 17.59 -22.83
CA GLY A 205 -19.95 19.03 -22.55
C GLY A 205 -20.46 19.43 -21.17
N THR A 206 -20.89 18.46 -20.35
CA THR A 206 -21.37 18.72 -18.99
C THR A 206 -20.37 18.21 -17.97
N ALA A 207 -19.87 19.11 -17.12
CA ALA A 207 -18.97 18.72 -16.03
C ALA A 207 -19.76 18.16 -14.82
N ARG A 208 -19.18 17.17 -14.16
CA ARG A 208 -19.57 16.69 -12.82
C ARG A 208 -18.49 17.06 -11.83
N THR A 209 -18.91 17.45 -10.63
CA THR A 209 -18.02 17.93 -9.57
C THR A 209 -18.08 17.00 -8.38
N PHE A 210 -16.91 16.70 -7.81
CA PHE A 210 -16.73 15.87 -6.64
C PHE A 210 -15.82 16.58 -5.64
N THR A 211 -15.97 16.23 -4.36
CA THR A 211 -15.05 16.64 -3.30
C THR A 211 -14.34 15.39 -2.81
N LEU A 212 -13.04 15.30 -3.10
CA LEU A 212 -12.24 14.12 -2.80
C LEU A 212 -11.25 14.43 -1.67
N PRO A 213 -11.37 13.77 -0.50
CA PRO A 213 -10.31 13.81 0.49
C PRO A 213 -9.09 13.05 -0.04
N ALA A 214 -7.89 13.49 0.34
CA ALA A 214 -6.67 12.74 0.06
C ALA A 214 -6.74 11.32 0.63
N THR A 215 -6.16 10.36 -0.07
CA THR A 215 -6.24 8.94 0.32
C THR A 215 -5.68 8.65 1.70
N TYR A 216 -4.74 9.43 2.24
CA TYR A 216 -4.22 9.21 3.59
C TYR A 216 -5.22 9.59 4.70
N LEU A 217 -6.21 10.45 4.41
CA LEU A 217 -7.19 10.94 5.40
C LEU A 217 -8.24 9.89 5.73
N THR A 218 -8.75 9.19 4.72
CA THR A 218 -9.88 8.28 4.86
C THR A 218 -9.95 7.30 3.70
N GLY A 219 -10.49 6.11 3.94
CA GLY A 219 -10.89 5.17 2.90
C GLY A 219 -12.28 5.45 2.34
N ASN A 220 -13.06 6.33 2.97
CA ASN A 220 -14.42 6.60 2.53
C ASN A 220 -14.48 7.74 1.52
N ASN A 221 -15.19 7.52 0.41
CA ASN A 221 -15.46 8.54 -0.61
C ASN A 221 -14.20 9.19 -1.24
N ASN A 222 -13.09 8.47 -1.35
CA ASN A 222 -11.78 9.06 -1.64
C ASN A 222 -11.29 8.85 -3.10
N TYR A 223 -12.08 8.18 -3.94
CA TYR A 223 -11.74 7.96 -5.34
C TYR A 223 -12.94 8.08 -6.28
N LEU A 224 -12.66 8.22 -7.57
CA LEU A 224 -13.63 8.14 -8.67
C LEU A 224 -13.26 6.98 -9.59
N ARG A 225 -14.28 6.36 -10.20
CA ARG A 225 -14.15 5.29 -11.18
C ARG A 225 -14.92 5.64 -12.44
N VAL A 226 -14.19 5.81 -13.55
CA VAL A 226 -14.76 6.09 -14.87
C VAL A 226 -14.79 4.81 -15.68
N THR A 227 -15.96 4.51 -16.26
CA THR A 227 -16.19 3.38 -17.17
C THR A 227 -16.56 3.96 -18.53
N PRO A 228 -15.58 4.22 -19.42
CA PRO A 228 -15.77 4.98 -20.66
C PRO A 228 -16.45 4.13 -21.75
N ASP A 229 -17.67 3.68 -21.49
CA ASP A 229 -18.56 2.89 -22.36
C ASP A 229 -18.94 3.62 -23.67
N TRP A 230 -18.66 4.91 -23.76
CA TRP A 230 -18.82 5.71 -24.97
C TRP A 230 -17.70 5.54 -26.00
N LEU A 231 -16.60 4.88 -25.64
CA LEU A 231 -15.51 4.59 -26.55
C LEU A 231 -15.72 3.22 -27.21
N SER A 232 -15.46 3.12 -28.51
CA SER A 232 -15.58 1.86 -29.24
C SER A 232 -14.69 0.75 -28.66
N MET A 233 -13.50 1.11 -28.15
CA MET A 233 -12.57 0.18 -27.50
C MET A 233 -13.15 -0.49 -26.26
N TYR A 234 -14.16 0.10 -25.62
CA TYR A 234 -14.77 -0.46 -24.42
C TYR A 234 -15.56 -1.76 -24.72
N ASN A 235 -15.92 -1.99 -25.98
CA ASN A 235 -16.56 -3.23 -26.44
C ASN A 235 -15.56 -4.38 -26.67
N ASP A 236 -14.26 -4.11 -26.71
CA ASP A 236 -13.22 -5.14 -26.84
C ASP A 236 -12.63 -5.46 -25.46
N SER A 237 -12.85 -6.70 -25.02
CA SER A 237 -12.38 -7.19 -23.73
C SER A 237 -10.87 -7.04 -23.47
N LYS A 238 -10.05 -6.94 -24.53
CA LYS A 238 -8.59 -6.83 -24.42
C LYS A 238 -8.10 -5.39 -24.29
N SER A 239 -8.86 -4.42 -24.82
CA SER A 239 -8.49 -3.01 -24.86
C SER A 239 -9.38 -2.11 -24.01
N ALA A 240 -10.51 -2.60 -23.50
CA ALA A 240 -11.36 -1.86 -22.59
C ALA A 240 -10.61 -1.53 -21.27
N LEU A 241 -10.64 -0.25 -20.87
CA LEU A 241 -9.97 0.27 -19.68
C LEU A 241 -10.95 1.07 -18.81
N ASN A 242 -10.89 0.87 -17.51
CA ASN A 242 -11.51 1.74 -16.51
C ASN A 242 -10.46 2.72 -15.98
N LEU A 243 -10.87 3.93 -15.59
CA LEU A 243 -9.98 4.89 -14.92
C LEU A 243 -10.32 4.99 -13.45
N TYR A 244 -9.29 5.03 -12.61
CA TYR A 244 -9.39 5.33 -11.19
C TYR A 244 -8.66 6.63 -10.90
N MET A 245 -9.31 7.51 -10.14
CA MET A 245 -8.76 8.83 -9.82
C MET A 245 -8.85 9.09 -8.32
N ALA A 246 -7.77 9.51 -7.70
CA ALA A 246 -7.77 9.89 -6.29
C ALA A 246 -6.79 11.01 -5.99
N VAL A 247 -7.11 11.83 -4.99
CA VAL A 247 -6.21 12.88 -4.51
C VAL A 247 -5.14 12.23 -3.65
N ARG A 248 -3.87 12.48 -3.98
CA ARG A 248 -2.72 11.96 -3.24
C ARG A 248 -1.91 13.12 -2.69
N VAL A 249 -1.54 13.04 -1.41
CA VAL A 249 -0.75 14.07 -0.70
C VAL A 249 0.36 13.36 0.06
N ALA A 250 1.56 13.94 0.09
CA ALA A 250 2.74 13.33 0.71
C ALA A 250 2.70 13.40 2.24
N ARG A 251 1.79 12.65 2.87
CA ARG A 251 1.61 12.55 4.33
C ARG A 251 1.38 11.11 4.76
N GLU A 252 1.71 10.81 6.01
CA GLU A 252 1.49 9.51 6.64
C GLU A 252 2.05 8.32 5.83
N GLY A 253 1.21 7.38 5.40
CA GLY A 253 1.60 6.25 4.58
C GLY A 253 2.08 6.66 3.17
N ASP A 254 1.69 7.86 2.72
CA ASP A 254 2.11 8.48 1.46
C ASP A 254 3.27 9.48 1.65
N ALA A 255 3.91 9.56 2.81
CA ALA A 255 4.97 10.54 3.08
C ALA A 255 6.17 10.47 2.09
N GLY A 256 6.42 9.30 1.48
CA GLY A 256 7.47 9.11 0.47
C GLY A 256 7.05 9.43 -0.97
N LEU A 257 5.84 9.95 -1.17
CA LEU A 257 5.30 10.22 -2.50
C LEU A 257 6.05 11.38 -3.19
N GLY A 258 6.62 11.12 -4.38
CA GLY A 258 7.38 12.11 -5.13
C GLY A 258 6.53 13.26 -5.68
N GLN A 259 7.16 14.42 -5.96
CA GLN A 259 6.49 15.65 -6.41
C GLN A 259 5.66 15.50 -7.70
N SER A 260 6.00 14.54 -8.57
CA SER A 260 5.21 14.24 -9.76
C SER A 260 3.81 13.75 -9.43
N TYR A 261 3.62 13.16 -8.24
CA TYR A 261 2.39 12.50 -7.78
C TYR A 261 1.74 13.21 -6.58
N ALA A 262 2.54 13.87 -5.75
CA ALA A 262 2.08 14.48 -4.51
C ALA A 262 1.30 15.78 -4.74
N SER A 263 0.26 15.97 -3.92
CA SER A 263 -0.68 17.09 -3.95
C SER A 263 -1.41 17.23 -5.28
N LYS A 264 -1.80 16.10 -5.88
CA LYS A 264 -2.45 16.01 -7.20
C LYS A 264 -3.56 14.96 -7.22
N VAL A 265 -4.40 15.03 -8.24
CA VAL A 265 -5.29 13.92 -8.62
C VAL A 265 -4.48 12.93 -9.45
N ASN A 266 -4.13 11.78 -8.88
CA ASN A 266 -3.47 10.71 -9.62
C ASN A 266 -4.50 9.90 -10.42
N ILE A 267 -4.13 9.53 -11.64
CA ILE A 267 -4.98 8.80 -12.57
C ILE A 267 -4.32 7.49 -12.96
N HIS A 268 -5.04 6.40 -12.72
CA HIS A 268 -4.65 5.05 -13.07
C HIS A 268 -5.65 4.43 -14.04
N GLU A 269 -5.17 3.67 -15.01
CA GLU A 269 -5.99 2.82 -15.87
C GLU A 269 -5.88 1.36 -15.45
N VAL A 270 -6.93 0.58 -15.71
CA VAL A 270 -6.97 -0.87 -15.44
C VAL A 270 -7.82 -1.57 -16.48
N ASN A 271 -7.45 -2.80 -16.87
CA ASN A 271 -8.26 -3.60 -17.79
C ASN A 271 -9.71 -3.73 -17.29
N ALA A 272 -10.68 -3.20 -18.04
CA ALA A 272 -12.08 -3.11 -17.62
C ALA A 272 -12.78 -4.47 -17.56
N THR A 273 -12.40 -5.44 -18.41
CA THR A 273 -12.97 -6.79 -18.36
C THR A 273 -12.66 -7.44 -17.03
N MET A 274 -11.38 -7.44 -16.66
CA MET A 274 -10.92 -7.98 -15.38
C MET A 274 -11.43 -7.11 -14.24
N ASP A 275 -11.42 -5.79 -14.48
CA ASP A 275 -12.14 -4.67 -13.85
C ASP A 275 -13.46 -5.05 -13.17
N ASN A 276 -14.43 -5.23 -14.08
CA ASN A 276 -15.84 -5.39 -13.84
C ASN A 276 -16.23 -6.81 -13.41
N ASP A 277 -15.36 -7.79 -13.64
CA ASP A 277 -15.61 -9.18 -13.22
C ASP A 277 -15.41 -9.37 -11.70
N TYR A 278 -14.72 -8.47 -11.01
CA TYR A 278 -14.51 -8.58 -9.56
C TYR A 278 -15.84 -8.48 -8.78
N PRO A 279 -16.11 -9.35 -7.77
CA PRO A 279 -15.19 -10.28 -7.11
C PRO A 279 -15.13 -11.70 -7.68
N ALA A 280 -15.58 -11.93 -8.92
CA ALA A 280 -15.56 -13.27 -9.51
C ALA A 280 -14.12 -13.82 -9.65
N PRO A 281 -13.94 -15.15 -9.52
CA PRO A 281 -12.62 -15.75 -9.38
C PRO A 281 -11.82 -15.85 -10.69
N ARG A 282 -12.40 -15.47 -11.84
CA ARG A 282 -11.84 -15.77 -13.18
C ARG A 282 -10.45 -15.17 -13.39
N PHE A 283 -10.21 -13.99 -12.83
CA PHE A 283 -8.97 -13.22 -13.02
C PHE A 283 -8.17 -13.01 -11.73
N VAL A 284 -8.33 -13.90 -10.75
CA VAL A 284 -7.57 -13.80 -9.48
C VAL A 284 -6.06 -13.96 -9.72
N ASN A 285 -5.68 -14.82 -10.65
CA ASN A 285 -4.27 -15.11 -10.98
C ASN A 285 -3.81 -14.40 -12.25
N SER A 286 -4.38 -13.24 -12.56
CA SER A 286 -4.07 -12.53 -13.80
C SER A 286 -3.76 -11.07 -13.51
N ASP A 287 -2.66 -10.59 -14.08
CA ASP A 287 -2.28 -9.19 -13.98
C ASP A 287 -3.29 -8.31 -14.74
N ARG A 288 -3.95 -7.41 -14.00
CA ARG A 288 -4.91 -6.45 -14.55
C ARG A 288 -4.24 -5.23 -15.18
N LYS A 289 -2.91 -5.15 -15.07
CA LYS A 289 -2.04 -4.07 -15.51
C LYS A 289 -2.58 -2.72 -15.05
N ILE A 290 -2.62 -2.53 -13.73
CA ILE A 290 -2.94 -1.22 -13.16
C ILE A 290 -1.79 -0.29 -13.54
N GLN A 291 -2.10 0.78 -14.27
CA GLN A 291 -1.08 1.63 -14.86
C GLN A 291 -1.31 3.09 -14.49
N PHE A 292 -0.31 3.75 -13.91
CA PHE A 292 -0.32 5.21 -13.77
C PHE A 292 -0.18 5.85 -15.15
N ILE A 293 -1.09 6.77 -15.47
CA ILE A 293 -1.09 7.47 -16.77
C ILE A 293 -0.85 8.98 -16.65
N ASN A 294 -1.30 9.61 -15.58
CA ASN A 294 -1.09 11.05 -15.39
C ASN A 294 -1.46 11.52 -13.97
N ALA A 295 -1.16 12.79 -13.68
CA ALA A 295 -1.63 13.47 -12.48
C ALA A 295 -2.00 14.93 -12.77
N VAL A 296 -3.07 15.41 -12.14
CA VAL A 296 -3.58 16.78 -12.36
C VAL A 296 -3.34 17.63 -11.11
N SER A 297 -2.67 18.77 -11.28
CA SER A 297 -2.42 19.72 -10.21
C SER A 297 -3.70 20.47 -9.81
N PRO A 298 -3.78 20.98 -8.56
CA PRO A 298 -4.81 21.93 -8.16
C PRO A 298 -4.81 23.16 -9.08
N MET A 299 -5.99 23.73 -9.31
CA MET A 299 -6.23 24.82 -10.25
C MET A 299 -5.67 24.58 -11.66
N SER A 300 -5.71 23.34 -12.15
CA SER A 300 -5.29 22.98 -13.51
C SER A 300 -6.23 21.95 -14.14
N GLN A 301 -6.05 21.72 -15.44
CA GLN A 301 -6.79 20.69 -16.17
C GLN A 301 -5.88 19.85 -17.06
N LEU A 302 -6.33 18.64 -17.36
CA LEU A 302 -5.70 17.70 -18.26
C LEU A 302 -6.73 17.16 -19.24
N ASN A 303 -6.40 17.20 -20.53
CA ASN A 303 -7.18 16.54 -21.56
C ASN A 303 -6.64 15.12 -21.74
N LEU A 304 -7.50 14.13 -21.50
CA LEU A 304 -7.24 12.73 -21.80
C LEU A 304 -7.92 12.40 -23.14
N ASP A 305 -7.29 12.80 -24.25
CA ASP A 305 -7.89 12.74 -25.59
C ASP A 305 -8.30 11.32 -25.99
N VAL A 306 -7.50 10.31 -25.63
CA VAL A 306 -7.82 8.88 -25.87
C VAL A 306 -9.15 8.48 -25.21
N TYR A 307 -9.52 9.15 -24.12
CA TYR A 307 -10.72 8.86 -23.34
C TYR A 307 -11.90 9.81 -23.64
N ASN A 308 -11.70 10.81 -24.50
CA ASN A 308 -12.61 11.93 -24.69
C ASN A 308 -13.06 12.57 -23.35
N LEU A 309 -12.11 12.79 -22.45
CA LEU A 309 -12.37 13.24 -21.07
C LEU A 309 -11.41 14.38 -20.68
N VAL A 310 -11.94 15.43 -20.07
CA VAL A 310 -11.18 16.47 -19.37
C VAL A 310 -11.27 16.24 -17.87
N VAL A 311 -10.13 16.21 -17.21
CA VAL A 311 -10.01 16.07 -15.76
C VAL A 311 -9.48 17.38 -15.18
N TYR A 312 -10.15 17.90 -14.18
CA TYR A 312 -9.78 19.16 -13.54
C TYR A 312 -9.41 18.93 -12.09
N GLY A 313 -8.24 19.42 -11.69
CA GLY A 313 -7.93 19.67 -10.29
C GLY A 313 -8.42 21.07 -9.95
N GLY A 314 -9.45 21.16 -9.12
CA GLY A 314 -10.07 22.41 -8.71
C GLY A 314 -9.37 23.07 -7.53
N SER A 315 -10.14 23.81 -6.75
CA SER A 315 -9.68 24.42 -5.49
C SER A 315 -9.64 23.42 -4.33
N TRP A 316 -8.74 23.66 -3.38
CA TRP A 316 -8.78 22.99 -2.07
C TRP A 316 -9.98 23.55 -1.29
N VAL A 317 -10.92 22.68 -0.93
CA VAL A 317 -12.12 23.07 -0.18
C VAL A 317 -11.95 22.88 1.32
N ASP A 318 -10.94 22.10 1.73
CA ASP A 318 -10.45 21.93 3.10
C ASP A 318 -8.99 21.44 3.03
N THR A 319 -8.37 21.24 4.19
CA THR A 319 -7.05 20.62 4.35
C THR A 319 -7.01 19.28 3.61
N ASP A 320 -6.15 19.22 2.60
CA ASP A 320 -5.90 18.01 1.80
C ASP A 320 -7.18 17.37 1.23
N THR A 321 -8.22 18.19 0.98
CA THR A 321 -9.46 17.81 0.31
C THR A 321 -9.70 18.69 -0.92
N LEU A 322 -9.65 18.08 -2.10
CA LEU A 322 -9.66 18.78 -3.38
C LEU A 322 -11.02 18.67 -4.06
N ARG A 323 -11.48 19.75 -4.69
CA ARG A 323 -12.56 19.68 -5.67
C ARG A 323 -12.01 19.08 -6.96
N VAL A 324 -12.66 18.04 -7.48
CA VAL A 324 -12.29 17.38 -8.74
C VAL A 324 -13.47 17.45 -9.69
N HIS A 325 -13.23 17.91 -10.92
CA HIS A 325 -14.25 17.93 -11.95
C HIS A 325 -13.90 16.99 -13.09
N LEU A 326 -14.91 16.38 -13.69
CA LEU A 326 -14.78 15.55 -14.87
C LEU A 326 -15.79 16.01 -15.91
N CYS A 327 -15.33 16.20 -17.16
CA CYS A 327 -16.21 16.49 -18.28
C CYS A 327 -15.84 15.60 -19.46
N ARG A 328 -16.82 14.83 -19.95
CA ARG A 328 -16.68 14.09 -21.21
C ARG A 328 -16.93 15.04 -22.37
N PHE A 329 -16.26 14.85 -23.49
CA PHE A 329 -16.56 15.52 -24.75
C PHE A 329 -16.84 14.52 -25.87
N LYS A 330 -17.35 14.99 -27.02
CA LYS A 330 -17.59 14.14 -28.19
C LYS A 330 -16.51 14.31 -29.25
N ASN A 331 -16.18 15.55 -29.62
CA ASN A 331 -15.23 15.86 -30.69
C ASN A 331 -14.06 16.69 -30.21
N SER A 332 -14.28 17.59 -29.24
CA SER A 332 -13.24 18.51 -28.76
C SER A 332 -13.35 18.78 -27.27
N PRO A 333 -12.22 18.87 -26.53
CA PRO A 333 -12.23 19.28 -25.13
C PRO A 333 -12.80 20.69 -24.90
N PHE A 334 -12.90 21.54 -25.93
CA PHE A 334 -13.56 22.86 -25.85
C PHE A 334 -15.09 22.79 -25.68
N GLU A 335 -15.69 21.61 -25.84
CA GLU A 335 -17.10 21.38 -25.46
C GLU A 335 -17.29 21.46 -23.94
N CYS A 336 -16.21 21.26 -23.17
CA CYS A 336 -16.24 21.31 -21.72
C CYS A 336 -16.04 22.74 -21.19
N PRO A 337 -16.67 23.10 -20.06
CA PRO A 337 -16.52 24.41 -19.45
C PRO A 337 -15.06 24.67 -19.04
N SER A 338 -14.68 25.96 -19.00
CA SER A 338 -13.37 26.31 -18.48
C SER A 338 -13.29 26.07 -16.98
N LEU A 339 -12.08 25.83 -16.44
CA LEU A 339 -11.91 25.68 -15.01
C LEU A 339 -12.37 26.92 -14.23
N SER A 340 -12.17 28.11 -14.78
CA SER A 340 -12.62 29.36 -14.17
C SER A 340 -14.14 29.42 -14.03
N ASP A 341 -14.89 28.90 -15.01
CA ASP A 341 -16.35 28.84 -14.93
C ASP A 341 -16.82 27.83 -13.87
N LEU A 342 -16.10 26.71 -13.72
CA LEU A 342 -16.39 25.66 -12.73
C LEU A 342 -16.06 26.08 -11.29
N GLU A 343 -15.04 26.93 -11.12
CA GLU A 343 -14.58 27.44 -9.82
C GLU A 343 -15.19 28.79 -9.46
N ALA A 344 -15.99 29.39 -10.33
CA ALA A 344 -16.71 30.62 -10.04
C ALA A 344 -17.62 30.39 -8.83
N GLN A 345 -17.28 31.00 -7.68
CA GLN A 345 -18.17 30.99 -6.53
C GLN A 345 -19.52 31.60 -6.96
N PRO A 346 -20.67 31.00 -6.56
CA PRO A 346 -21.92 31.70 -6.70
C PRO A 346 -21.78 33.06 -5.98
N PRO A 347 -22.32 34.14 -6.57
CA PRO A 347 -22.25 35.44 -5.93
C PRO A 347 -22.76 35.28 -4.49
N PRO A 348 -22.08 35.91 -3.50
CA PRO A 348 -22.51 35.82 -2.11
C PRO A 348 -24.02 36.11 -2.07
N PRO A 349 -24.80 35.31 -1.32
CA PRO A 349 -26.24 35.51 -1.26
C PRO A 349 -26.49 36.98 -0.97
N LEU A 350 -27.27 37.63 -1.85
CA LEU A 350 -27.57 39.06 -1.74
C LEU A 350 -27.91 39.35 -0.29
N SER A 351 -27.11 40.22 0.36
CA SER A 351 -27.36 40.61 1.74
C SER A 351 -28.84 40.88 1.91
N PRO A 352 -29.53 40.25 2.89
CA PRO A 352 -30.98 40.36 3.01
C PRO A 352 -31.34 41.84 2.98
N ARG A 353 -32.19 42.21 2.00
CA ARG A 353 -32.62 43.58 1.78
C ARG A 353 -33.04 44.16 3.14
N PRO A 354 -32.54 45.34 3.55
CA PRO A 354 -32.94 45.95 4.81
C PRO A 354 -34.46 45.92 4.89
N PRO A 355 -35.05 45.45 6.00
CA PRO A 355 -36.49 45.33 6.11
C PRO A 355 -37.10 46.70 5.77
N SER A 356 -38.06 46.71 4.85
CA SER A 356 -38.79 47.93 4.47
C SER A 356 -39.25 48.67 5.75
N PRO A 357 -39.16 50.01 5.79
CA PRO A 357 -39.63 50.78 6.93
C PRO A 357 -41.03 50.31 7.30
N ARG A 358 -41.21 49.82 8.53
CA ARG A 358 -42.53 49.38 9.00
C ARG A 358 -43.51 50.54 8.81
N PRO A 359 -44.71 50.29 8.24
CA PRO A 359 -45.80 51.26 8.28
C PRO A 359 -46.03 51.72 9.73
N PRO A 360 -46.38 53.01 9.95
CA PRO A 360 -46.65 53.53 11.28
C PRO A 360 -47.73 52.66 11.94
N ARG A 361 -47.37 52.12 13.11
CA ARG A 361 -48.22 51.20 13.87
C ARG A 361 -49.45 51.98 14.36
N PRO A 362 -50.69 51.47 14.16
CA PRO A 362 -51.87 52.04 14.80
C PRO A 362 -51.70 52.05 16.33
N PRO A 363 -52.27 53.05 17.04
CA PRO A 363 -52.17 53.14 18.49
C PRO A 363 -52.76 51.88 19.13
N LEU A 364 -51.95 51.21 19.94
CA LEU A 364 -52.37 50.02 20.69
C LEU A 364 -53.40 50.41 21.77
N PRO A 365 -54.47 49.61 21.96
CA PRO A 365 -55.35 49.74 23.11
C PRO A 365 -54.57 49.58 24.41
N ARG A 366 -54.92 50.37 25.43
CA ARG A 366 -54.32 50.31 26.77
C ARG A 366 -54.42 48.88 27.33
N PRO A 367 -53.31 48.31 27.86
CA PRO A 367 -53.37 47.02 28.52
C PRO A 367 -54.21 47.10 29.81
N PRO A 368 -54.99 46.05 30.14
CA PRO A 368 -55.66 45.94 31.43
C PRO A 368 -54.64 45.82 32.58
N PRO A 369 -55.03 46.22 33.80
CA PRO A 369 -54.16 46.17 34.97
C PRO A 369 -53.74 44.73 35.30
N PRO A 370 -52.49 44.53 35.76
CA PRO A 370 -51.96 43.21 36.04
C PRO A 370 -52.67 42.58 37.26
N PRO A 371 -52.91 41.26 37.24
CA PRO A 371 -53.48 40.55 38.38
C PRO A 371 -52.52 40.52 39.58
N PRO A 372 -53.06 40.40 40.81
CA PRO A 372 -52.27 40.37 42.04
C PRO A 372 -51.31 39.19 42.07
N ARG A 373 -50.07 39.46 42.51
CA ARG A 373 -49.01 38.46 42.65
C ARG A 373 -49.40 37.35 43.64
N PRO A 374 -49.23 36.07 43.29
CA PRO A 374 -49.31 34.98 44.25
C PRO A 374 -48.14 35.04 45.26
N PRO A 375 -48.35 34.51 46.49
CA PRO A 375 -47.35 34.51 47.54
C PRO A 375 -46.13 33.63 47.17
N PRO A 376 -44.94 33.97 47.71
CA PRO A 376 -43.70 33.26 47.39
C PRO A 376 -43.72 31.82 47.91
N PRO A 377 -43.19 30.85 47.15
CA PRO A 377 -43.02 29.48 47.62
C PRO A 377 -42.02 29.41 48.76
N THR A 378 -42.37 28.67 49.81
CA THR A 378 -41.46 28.27 50.89
C THR A 378 -40.27 27.49 50.33
N THR A 379 -39.07 27.99 50.61
CA THR A 379 -37.78 27.39 50.29
C THR A 379 -37.65 25.99 50.90
N PRO A 380 -37.30 24.96 50.12
CA PRO A 380 -36.92 23.65 50.66
C PRO A 380 -35.54 23.72 51.34
N PRO A 381 -35.27 22.83 52.33
CA PRO A 381 -34.01 22.82 53.06
C PRO A 381 -32.83 22.46 52.15
N PRO A 382 -31.60 22.88 52.50
CA PRO A 382 -30.42 22.68 51.68
C PRO A 382 -30.14 21.18 51.51
N ARG A 383 -30.13 20.72 50.26
CA ARG A 383 -29.58 19.40 49.92
C ARG A 383 -28.09 19.42 50.24
N GLN A 384 -27.67 18.54 51.14
CA GLN A 384 -26.25 18.27 51.39
C GLN A 384 -25.62 17.80 50.09
N LEU A 385 -24.61 18.54 49.63
CA LEU A 385 -23.75 18.15 48.52
C LEU A 385 -22.98 16.89 48.93
N PRO A 386 -22.91 15.85 48.08
CA PRO A 386 -21.98 14.76 48.30
C PRO A 386 -20.53 15.29 48.33
N PRO A 387 -19.67 14.74 49.19
CA PRO A 387 -18.29 15.20 49.32
C PRO A 387 -17.55 15.06 47.98
N SER A 388 -16.83 16.12 47.61
CA SER A 388 -15.94 16.12 46.45
C SER A 388 -14.99 14.91 46.51
N PRO A 389 -14.81 14.15 45.40
CA PRO A 389 -13.81 13.11 45.36
C PRO A 389 -12.43 13.73 45.59
N GLN A 390 -11.69 13.17 46.55
CA GLN A 390 -10.32 13.56 46.83
C GLN A 390 -9.46 13.43 45.56
N PRO A 391 -8.49 14.34 45.33
CA PRO A 391 -7.49 14.16 44.30
C PRO A 391 -6.78 12.82 44.54
N PRO A 392 -6.58 11.99 43.51
CA PRO A 392 -5.80 10.77 43.66
C PRO A 392 -4.41 11.13 44.20
N CYS A 393 -4.01 10.49 45.29
CA CYS A 393 -2.68 10.65 45.87
C CYS A 393 -1.63 10.42 44.78
N SER A 394 -0.70 11.36 44.65
CA SER A 394 0.49 11.20 43.83
C SER A 394 1.18 9.88 44.19
N PRO A 395 1.49 9.01 43.21
CA PRO A 395 2.22 7.79 43.49
C PRO A 395 3.58 8.13 44.13
N PRO A 396 4.05 7.35 45.12
CA PRO A 396 5.34 7.56 45.72
C PRO A 396 6.45 7.49 44.65
N PRO A 397 7.52 8.29 44.78
CA PRO A 397 8.64 8.22 43.86
C PRO A 397 9.20 6.79 43.83
N PRO A 398 9.54 6.27 42.63
CA PRO A 398 10.09 4.93 42.51
C PRO A 398 11.39 4.84 43.34
N PRO A 399 11.64 3.70 44.01
CA PRO A 399 12.88 3.49 44.75
C PRO A 399 14.09 3.68 43.82
N PRO A 400 15.21 4.20 44.34
CA PRO A 400 16.43 4.37 43.55
C PRO A 400 16.83 3.03 42.93
N ARG A 401 17.07 3.05 41.61
CA ARG A 401 17.52 1.85 40.88
C ARG A 401 18.78 1.28 41.55
N PRO A 402 18.85 -0.05 41.76
CA PRO A 402 20.10 -0.69 42.14
C PRO A 402 21.20 -0.34 41.14
N PRO A 403 22.44 -0.13 41.59
CA PRO A 403 23.57 0.05 40.69
C PRO A 403 23.66 -1.15 39.74
N PRO A 404 23.99 -0.93 38.45
CA PRO A 404 24.11 -2.00 37.48
C PRO A 404 25.12 -3.05 37.98
N PRO A 405 24.81 -4.36 37.83
CA PRO A 405 25.74 -5.41 38.21
C PRO A 405 27.05 -5.23 37.45
N ARG A 406 28.17 -5.38 38.16
CA ARG A 406 29.50 -5.33 37.55
C ARG A 406 29.58 -6.30 36.38
N PRO A 407 30.19 -5.91 35.25
CA PRO A 407 30.43 -6.82 34.14
C PRO A 407 31.16 -8.09 34.65
N PRO A 408 30.76 -9.28 34.19
CA PRO A 408 31.51 -10.49 34.48
C PRO A 408 32.94 -10.34 33.93
N PRO A 409 33.95 -10.89 34.64
CA PRO A 409 35.32 -10.88 34.14
C PRO A 409 35.39 -11.57 32.77
N PRO A 410 36.25 -11.08 31.86
CA PRO A 410 36.40 -11.64 30.52
C PRO A 410 36.72 -13.13 30.61
N SER A 411 35.98 -13.93 29.85
CA SER A 411 36.20 -15.37 29.77
C SER A 411 37.60 -15.66 29.21
N PRO A 412 38.31 -16.67 29.73
CA PRO A 412 39.60 -17.07 29.21
C PRO A 412 39.48 -17.49 27.74
N PRO A 413 40.52 -17.21 26.92
CA PRO A 413 40.50 -17.52 25.50
C PRO A 413 40.31 -19.04 25.27
N PRO A 414 39.52 -19.43 24.25
CA PRO A 414 39.28 -20.83 23.95
C PRO A 414 40.59 -21.54 23.54
N LEU A 415 40.80 -22.72 24.13
CA LEU A 415 41.90 -23.61 23.76
C LEU A 415 41.77 -24.00 22.27
N ARG A 416 42.88 -23.89 21.54
CA ARG A 416 42.96 -24.23 20.12
C ARG A 416 42.57 -25.70 19.92
N PRO A 417 41.70 -26.01 18.93
CA PRO A 417 41.39 -27.39 18.60
C PRO A 417 42.61 -28.09 17.99
N PRO A 418 42.81 -29.39 18.28
CA PRO A 418 43.88 -30.17 17.68
C PRO A 418 43.65 -30.35 16.17
N PRO A 419 44.74 -30.52 15.38
CA PRO A 419 44.65 -30.67 13.93
C PRO A 419 43.92 -31.96 13.54
N PRO A 420 43.14 -31.94 12.44
CA PRO A 420 42.41 -33.12 11.98
C PRO A 420 43.36 -34.20 11.45
N SER A 421 43.09 -35.46 11.83
CA SER A 421 43.75 -36.62 11.27
C SER A 421 43.29 -36.89 9.83
N PRO A 422 44.16 -37.43 8.94
CA PRO A 422 43.83 -37.65 7.54
C PRO A 422 42.87 -38.85 7.38
N ALA A 423 41.67 -38.57 6.86
CA ALA A 423 40.68 -39.59 6.52
C ALA A 423 41.01 -40.24 5.16
N ARG A 424 41.04 -41.58 5.16
CA ARG A 424 41.17 -42.43 3.96
C ARG A 424 39.95 -42.29 3.06
N ILE A 425 40.22 -42.04 1.78
CA ILE A 425 39.24 -42.08 0.69
C ILE A 425 38.89 -43.55 0.40
N GLY A 426 37.66 -43.95 0.71
CA GLY A 426 37.05 -45.19 0.26
C GLY A 426 36.12 -44.93 -0.93
N LYS A 427 36.46 -45.49 -2.09
CA LYS A 427 35.62 -45.56 -3.29
C LYS A 427 34.39 -46.44 -3.01
N PHE A 428 33.19 -45.96 -3.28
CA PHE A 428 32.06 -46.80 -3.70
C PHE A 428 31.15 -46.03 -4.65
N ALA A 429 30.72 -46.73 -5.69
CA ALA A 429 29.98 -46.22 -6.82
C ALA A 429 28.57 -46.84 -6.86
N PHE A 430 27.66 -46.14 -7.56
CA PHE A 430 26.40 -46.60 -8.18
C PHE A 430 25.27 -47.17 -7.29
N LEU A 431 24.12 -46.50 -7.30
CA LEU A 431 22.93 -46.99 -8.03
C LEU A 431 21.87 -45.90 -8.21
N ALA A 432 21.26 -45.88 -9.39
CA ALA A 432 20.22 -44.96 -9.84
C ALA A 432 18.84 -45.30 -9.28
N LEU A 433 17.98 -44.29 -9.14
CA LEU A 433 16.52 -44.46 -9.12
C LEU A 433 15.86 -43.24 -9.79
N LEU A 434 15.32 -43.53 -10.98
CA LEU A 434 14.42 -42.68 -11.77
C LEU A 434 13.04 -42.66 -11.11
N VAL A 435 12.55 -41.48 -10.73
CA VAL A 435 11.11 -41.22 -10.63
C VAL A 435 10.84 -39.89 -11.29
N GLY A 436 10.06 -39.93 -12.37
CA GLY A 436 9.70 -38.77 -13.18
C GLY A 436 8.76 -37.82 -12.44
N SER A 437 9.08 -36.54 -12.52
CA SER A 437 8.19 -35.44 -12.13
C SER A 437 7.81 -34.64 -13.36
N CYS A 438 6.51 -34.52 -13.59
CA CYS A 438 5.92 -33.58 -14.54
C CYS A 438 6.36 -32.15 -14.20
N GLU A 439 7.18 -31.53 -15.04
CA GLU A 439 7.45 -30.09 -14.99
C GLU A 439 6.24 -29.30 -15.49
N LEU A 440 5.55 -28.63 -14.58
CA LEU A 440 4.73 -27.47 -14.92
C LEU A 440 5.70 -26.29 -15.17
N ARG A 441 5.96 -25.96 -16.44
CA ARG A 441 6.73 -24.76 -16.80
C ARG A 441 5.93 -23.49 -16.45
N THR A 442 6.20 -22.92 -15.28
CA THR A 442 5.95 -21.49 -15.04
C THR A 442 6.97 -20.68 -15.83
N ARG A 443 6.52 -19.90 -16.81
CA ARG A 443 7.38 -18.96 -17.56
C ARG A 443 7.82 -17.85 -16.60
N PHE A 444 9.06 -17.95 -16.11
CA PHE A 444 9.78 -16.83 -15.52
C PHE A 444 10.22 -15.89 -16.64
N TRP A 445 9.83 -14.61 -16.55
CA TRP A 445 10.47 -13.53 -17.30
C TRP A 445 11.72 -13.09 -16.53
N PRO A 446 12.90 -12.99 -17.16
CA PRO A 446 14.09 -12.46 -16.50
C PRO A 446 13.93 -10.94 -16.26
N PRO A 447 14.54 -10.39 -15.19
CA PRO A 447 14.50 -8.97 -14.90
C PRO A 447 15.28 -8.18 -15.95
N ALA A 448 14.65 -7.13 -16.50
CA ALA A 448 15.31 -6.13 -17.31
C ALA A 448 15.90 -5.05 -16.39
N ASP A 449 17.22 -4.99 -16.29
CA ASP A 449 17.94 -3.76 -15.92
C ASP A 449 19.41 -3.88 -16.39
N HIS A 450 19.71 -3.23 -17.51
CA HIS A 450 20.98 -2.55 -17.80
C HIS A 450 20.90 -1.90 -19.19
N TYR A 451 20.54 -0.62 -19.27
CA TYR A 451 21.07 0.26 -20.32
C TYR A 451 21.20 1.68 -19.79
N LEU A 452 22.45 2.08 -19.57
CA LEU A 452 22.86 3.47 -19.40
C LEU A 452 22.85 4.16 -20.76
N SER A 453 22.44 5.42 -20.72
CA SER A 453 22.43 6.42 -21.78
C SER A 453 23.69 6.47 -22.66
N ARG A 454 23.51 6.57 -23.98
CA ARG A 454 24.35 7.42 -24.86
C ARG A 454 23.53 7.93 -26.06
N LEU A 455 23.62 9.24 -26.26
CA LEU A 455 23.10 10.02 -27.38
C LEU A 455 23.82 9.69 -28.70
N ASP A 456 23.04 9.78 -29.78
CA ASP A 456 23.35 10.09 -31.18
C ASP A 456 24.67 9.62 -31.82
N THR A 457 24.56 8.72 -32.81
CA THR A 457 25.24 8.87 -34.11
C THR A 457 24.52 8.06 -35.20
N LEU A 458 24.05 8.75 -36.25
CA LEU A 458 23.60 8.20 -37.54
C LEU A 458 24.73 7.43 -38.24
N ILE A 459 24.56 6.13 -38.50
CA ILE A 459 25.28 5.42 -39.56
C ILE A 459 24.34 4.45 -40.28
N SER A 460 24.17 4.73 -41.57
CA SER A 460 23.54 3.89 -42.59
C SER A 460 24.37 2.63 -42.84
N CYS A 461 23.73 1.45 -42.91
CA CYS A 461 24.37 0.26 -43.46
C CYS A 461 23.40 -0.59 -44.30
N LYS A 462 23.85 -0.82 -45.54
CA LYS A 462 23.23 -1.58 -46.63
C LYS A 462 23.05 -3.07 -46.27
N TYR A 463 21.88 -3.62 -46.61
CA TYR A 463 21.68 -5.06 -46.67
C TYR A 463 22.43 -5.66 -47.87
N ARG A 464 23.31 -6.64 -47.61
CA ARG A 464 23.87 -7.54 -48.63
C ARG A 464 23.31 -8.94 -48.40
N LYS A 465 22.58 -9.43 -49.40
CA LYS A 465 21.94 -10.75 -49.48
C LYS A 465 23.01 -11.80 -49.81
N VAL A 466 23.14 -12.84 -49.00
CA VAL A 466 23.95 -14.03 -49.33
C VAL A 466 23.02 -15.23 -49.37
N ARG A 467 22.99 -15.89 -50.55
CA ARG A 467 22.39 -17.19 -50.80
C ARG A 467 23.33 -18.27 -50.27
N CYS A 468 22.78 -19.34 -49.70
CA CYS A 468 23.45 -20.64 -49.69
C CYS A 468 22.60 -21.63 -50.50
N ALA A 469 23.25 -22.28 -51.45
CA ALA A 469 22.85 -23.52 -52.09
C ALA A 469 23.89 -24.58 -51.71
N GLY A 470 23.45 -25.83 -51.55
CA GLY A 470 24.25 -26.98 -51.13
C GLY A 470 23.41 -27.89 -50.27
#